data_AF-A0A812F391-F1
#
_entry.id   AF-A0A812F391-F1
#
_cell.length_a   1.000
_cell.length_b   1.000
_cell.length_c   1.000
_cell.angle_alpha   90.00
_cell.angle_beta   90.00
_cell.angle_gamma   90.00
#
_symmetry.space_group_name_H-M   'P 1'
#
loop_
_entity.id
_entity.type
_entity.pdbx_description
1 polymer ?
#
loop_
_entity_poly.entity_id
_entity_poly.type
_entity_poly.pdbx_seq_one_letter_code
_entity_poly.pdbx_strand_id
1 'polypeptide(L)'
;MVGHFSAIMIGITFTMMLMIAFLVVSNGSENMVAQDSFSAYRASKMPELDYYRDYDILRAEGNIAVIYPIFTQGAYDWGGIHDYYAGYCESCKSAKIPDSYEKTFSASGNGFRILEFLGYQVIDDIDVDKNPKILQQYDKIILLHNEFVTKTEFDAITSHPNVVYLYPNALSSQIIVDYEKNEITLIRGPGYPDDTISSGFDWTYDNTQFMKDWDCKFWEFYKVENGHMLNCYPETYLPDDGRDLLYALKNL
;
A
#
# COMPACT_ATOMS: atom_id res chain seq x y z
N MET A 1 -41.20 -39.83 -63.47
CA MET A 1 -40.14 -38.79 -63.51
C MET A 1 -39.38 -38.94 -62.19
N VAL A 2 -38.26 -39.66 -62.15
CA VAL A 2 -36.88 -39.19 -62.50
C VAL A 2 -36.57 -37.97 -61.61
N GLY A 3 -35.81 -38.07 -60.50
CA GLY A 3 -34.36 -38.34 -60.38
C GLY A 3 -33.71 -37.03 -59.86
N HIS A 4 -32.65 -36.92 -59.05
CA HIS A 4 -31.62 -37.85 -58.54
C HIS A 4 -31.09 -37.34 -57.16
N PHE A 5 -30.28 -38.17 -56.49
CA PHE A 5 -29.17 -37.86 -55.53
C PHE A 5 -28.56 -36.44 -55.64
N SER A 6 -27.91 -35.78 -54.67
CA SER A 6 -27.26 -36.14 -53.37
C SER A 6 -27.02 -34.83 -52.55
N ALA A 7 -26.41 -34.72 -51.36
CA ALA A 7 -25.74 -35.64 -50.41
C ALA A 7 -25.88 -35.12 -48.95
N ILE A 8 -24.91 -35.45 -48.06
CA ILE A 8 -24.80 -35.07 -46.64
C ILE A 8 -23.91 -33.82 -46.42
N MET A 9 -24.26 -32.95 -45.47
CA MET A 9 -23.31 -32.02 -44.82
C MET A 9 -23.49 -32.07 -43.30
N ILE A 10 -22.44 -32.50 -42.59
CA ILE A 10 -22.39 -32.62 -41.13
C ILE A 10 -21.96 -31.26 -40.56
N GLY A 11 -22.76 -30.68 -39.66
CA GLY A 11 -22.49 -29.41 -39.01
C GLY A 11 -22.50 -29.52 -37.49
N ILE A 12 -21.71 -30.44 -36.92
CA ILE A 12 -21.60 -30.63 -35.46
C ILE A 12 -20.56 -29.63 -34.92
N THR A 13 -21.05 -28.72 -34.08
CA THR A 13 -20.37 -27.92 -33.03
C THR A 13 -18.86 -27.70 -33.16
N PHE A 14 -18.46 -26.43 -33.32
CA PHE A 14 -17.06 -25.99 -33.32
C PHE A 14 -16.37 -26.24 -31.96
N THR A 15 -15.63 -27.35 -31.90
CA THR A 15 -14.40 -27.54 -31.12
C THR A 15 -14.40 -27.13 -29.64
N MET A 16 -14.98 -28.01 -28.81
CA MET A 16 -14.39 -28.30 -27.51
C MET A 16 -13.10 -29.12 -27.72
N MET A 17 -12.01 -28.78 -27.02
CA MET A 17 -10.93 -29.70 -26.61
C MET A 17 -10.12 -30.47 -27.69
N LEU A 18 -8.89 -30.00 -28.01
CA LEU A 18 -7.76 -30.85 -28.40
C LEU A 18 -6.50 -30.39 -27.63
N MET A 19 -5.95 -31.25 -26.75
CA MET A 19 -4.69 -31.99 -26.95
C MET A 19 -3.46 -31.07 -27.09
N ILE A 20 -2.60 -30.92 -26.09
CA ILE A 20 -1.62 -31.90 -25.57
C ILE A 20 -0.75 -32.54 -26.67
N ALA A 21 0.55 -32.22 -26.60
CA ALA A 21 1.72 -32.96 -27.09
C ALA A 21 1.95 -33.14 -28.62
N PHE A 22 2.74 -32.22 -29.19
CA PHE A 22 3.79 -32.46 -30.20
C PHE A 22 4.82 -31.31 -30.04
N LEU A 23 6.16 -31.46 -30.01
CA LEU A 23 7.07 -32.61 -30.05
C LEU A 23 8.33 -32.26 -29.21
N VAL A 24 8.81 -33.17 -28.37
CA VAL A 24 10.14 -33.01 -27.73
C VAL A 24 11.22 -33.56 -28.67
N VAL A 25 11.90 -32.69 -29.42
CA VAL A 25 13.18 -33.01 -30.07
C VAL A 25 14.17 -31.83 -30.01
N SER A 26 15.24 -32.05 -29.24
CA SER A 26 16.54 -31.35 -29.25
C SER A 26 16.67 -29.95 -28.62
N ASN A 27 17.79 -29.80 -27.90
CA ASN A 27 18.52 -28.56 -27.58
C ASN A 27 17.94 -27.58 -26.55
N GLY A 28 17.78 -28.04 -25.30
CA GLY A 28 18.59 -27.56 -24.15
C GLY A 28 18.64 -26.07 -23.74
N SER A 29 17.92 -25.15 -24.38
CA SER A 29 17.99 -23.71 -24.11
C SER A 29 16.62 -23.05 -23.87
N GLU A 30 15.55 -23.53 -24.53
CA GLU A 30 14.22 -22.91 -24.44
C GLU A 30 13.58 -23.02 -23.04
N ASN A 31 13.82 -24.13 -22.33
CA ASN A 31 13.30 -24.34 -20.97
C ASN A 31 13.87 -23.36 -19.94
N MET A 32 15.07 -22.82 -20.16
CA MET A 32 15.66 -21.84 -19.24
C MET A 32 14.95 -20.48 -19.37
N VAL A 33 14.77 -19.98 -20.59
CA VAL A 33 14.19 -18.65 -20.85
C VAL A 33 12.73 -18.55 -20.39
N ALA A 34 11.94 -19.61 -20.57
CA ALA A 34 10.54 -19.64 -20.11
C ALA A 34 10.45 -19.66 -18.57
N GLN A 35 11.35 -20.37 -17.89
CA GLN A 35 11.37 -20.45 -16.44
C GLN A 35 11.90 -19.16 -15.79
N ASP A 36 12.89 -18.52 -16.41
CA ASP A 36 13.49 -17.26 -15.95
C ASP A 36 12.50 -16.09 -16.10
N SER A 37 11.82 -15.96 -17.24
CA SER A 37 10.79 -14.94 -17.46
C SER A 37 9.56 -15.11 -16.56
N PHE A 38 9.14 -16.35 -16.25
CA PHE A 38 8.07 -16.62 -15.30
C PHE A 38 8.51 -16.39 -13.84
N SER A 39 9.79 -16.60 -13.52
CA SER A 39 10.37 -16.26 -12.22
C SER A 39 10.42 -14.75 -12.02
N ALA A 40 10.93 -14.00 -13.00
CA ALA A 40 10.97 -12.54 -13.00
C ALA A 40 9.55 -11.94 -12.90
N TYR A 41 8.58 -12.48 -13.65
CA TYR A 41 7.17 -12.06 -13.54
C TYR A 41 6.55 -12.35 -12.16
N ARG A 42 6.96 -13.44 -11.48
CA ARG A 42 6.51 -13.71 -10.10
C ARG A 42 7.17 -12.78 -9.08
N ALA A 43 8.46 -12.50 -9.21
CA ALA A 43 9.17 -11.53 -8.38
C ALA A 43 8.54 -10.14 -8.50
N SER A 44 8.24 -9.69 -9.74
CA SER A 44 7.48 -8.45 -10.02
C SER A 44 6.06 -8.41 -9.42
N LYS A 45 5.55 -9.50 -8.85
CA LYS A 45 4.27 -9.56 -8.11
C LYS A 45 4.46 -9.77 -6.60
N MET A 46 5.68 -9.95 -6.14
CA MET A 46 6.08 -10.24 -4.76
C MET A 46 7.39 -9.51 -4.42
N PRO A 47 7.41 -8.17 -4.37
CA PRO A 47 8.62 -7.39 -4.10
C PRO A 47 9.26 -7.72 -2.74
N GLU A 48 8.49 -8.28 -1.81
CA GLU A 48 9.01 -8.83 -0.57
C GLU A 48 10.08 -9.92 -0.75
N LEU A 49 10.06 -10.68 -1.86
CA LEU A 49 10.99 -11.78 -2.09
C LEU A 49 12.39 -11.33 -2.50
N ASP A 50 12.53 -10.14 -3.07
CA ASP A 50 13.83 -9.59 -3.47
C ASP A 50 14.71 -9.32 -2.23
N TYR A 51 14.08 -9.11 -1.08
CA TYR A 51 14.71 -8.97 0.24
C TYR A 51 15.14 -10.28 0.90
N TYR A 52 14.84 -11.45 0.32
CA TYR A 52 15.17 -12.75 0.93
C TYR A 52 16.67 -12.90 1.26
N ARG A 53 17.56 -12.31 0.46
CA ARG A 53 19.03 -12.40 0.66
C ARG A 53 19.57 -11.48 1.74
N ASP A 54 18.89 -10.36 2.01
CA ASP A 54 19.26 -9.40 3.05
C ASP A 54 18.34 -9.53 4.29
N TYR A 55 17.48 -10.54 4.35
CA TYR A 55 16.50 -10.74 5.43
C TYR A 55 17.12 -10.64 6.83
N ASP A 56 18.19 -11.38 7.11
CA ASP A 56 18.83 -11.35 8.44
C ASP A 56 19.41 -9.97 8.80
N ILE A 57 19.75 -9.16 7.79
CA ILE A 57 20.27 -7.80 7.96
C ILE A 57 19.13 -6.80 8.18
N LEU A 58 18.02 -6.95 7.45
CA LEU A 58 16.91 -5.98 7.39
C LEU A 58 15.73 -6.29 8.33
N ARG A 59 15.61 -7.52 8.81
CA ARG A 59 14.51 -7.97 9.66
C ARG A 59 14.36 -7.12 10.94
N ALA A 60 13.13 -7.06 11.43
CA ALA A 60 12.80 -6.35 12.66
C ALA A 60 13.61 -6.85 13.87
N GLU A 61 13.98 -5.92 14.74
CA GLU A 61 14.67 -6.17 16.01
C GLU A 61 14.06 -5.27 17.10
N GLY A 62 13.62 -5.86 18.21
CA GLY A 62 12.89 -5.15 19.26
C GLY A 62 11.38 -5.07 19.00
N ASN A 63 10.66 -4.31 19.85
CA ASN A 63 9.21 -4.18 19.73
C ASN A 63 8.89 -3.02 18.79
N ILE A 64 8.76 -3.32 17.49
CA ILE A 64 8.46 -2.32 16.45
C ILE A 64 7.10 -2.64 15.83
N ALA A 65 6.19 -1.67 15.83
CA ALA A 65 4.94 -1.75 15.09
C ALA A 65 5.01 -0.93 13.80
N VAL A 66 4.45 -1.50 12.73
CA VAL A 66 4.06 -0.82 11.50
C VAL A 66 2.56 -0.58 11.59
N ILE A 67 2.12 0.65 11.41
CA ILE A 67 0.69 0.98 11.31
C ILE A 67 0.31 0.94 9.84
N TYR A 68 -0.56 0.00 9.48
CA TYR A 68 -1.19 -0.08 8.17
C TYR A 68 -2.29 1.00 8.03
N PRO A 69 -2.48 1.61 6.84
CA PRO A 69 -3.39 2.74 6.68
C PRO A 69 -4.75 2.33 6.07
N ILE A 70 -5.54 1.51 6.77
CA ILE A 70 -6.81 0.96 6.27
C ILE A 70 -7.87 2.05 6.04
N PHE A 71 -7.84 3.14 6.81
CA PHE A 71 -8.72 4.28 6.58
C PHE A 71 -8.32 5.03 5.31
N THR A 72 -7.01 5.13 5.02
CA THR A 72 -6.52 5.69 3.76
C THR A 72 -6.83 4.77 2.58
N GLN A 73 -6.70 3.45 2.74
CA GLN A 73 -7.12 2.48 1.73
C GLN A 73 -8.59 2.71 1.33
N GLY A 74 -9.50 2.74 2.30
CA GLY A 74 -10.92 3.00 2.06
C GLY A 74 -11.18 4.40 1.47
N ALA A 75 -10.46 5.43 1.92
CA ALA A 75 -10.57 6.79 1.37
C ALA A 75 -10.19 6.88 -0.12
N TYR A 76 -9.29 6.02 -0.60
CA TYR A 76 -8.86 5.93 -2.00
C TYR A 76 -9.66 4.93 -2.86
N ASP A 77 -10.56 4.14 -2.27
CA ASP A 77 -11.47 3.29 -3.04
C ASP A 77 -12.48 4.12 -3.84
N TRP A 78 -13.04 3.52 -4.89
CA TRP A 78 -13.98 4.20 -5.79
C TRP A 78 -15.24 4.67 -5.07
N GLY A 79 -15.58 5.96 -5.20
CA GLY A 79 -16.64 6.63 -4.44
C GLY A 79 -16.21 7.07 -3.03
N GLY A 80 -14.93 6.91 -2.67
CA GLY A 80 -14.35 7.37 -1.41
C GLY A 80 -13.93 8.84 -1.42
N ILE A 81 -13.25 9.26 -0.35
CA ILE A 81 -12.89 10.68 -0.09
C ILE A 81 -11.94 11.25 -1.15
N HIS A 82 -11.08 10.42 -1.75
CA HIS A 82 -10.21 10.84 -2.83
C HIS A 82 -10.98 11.33 -4.08
N ASP A 83 -12.15 10.76 -4.39
CA ASP A 83 -12.96 11.19 -5.55
C ASP A 83 -13.59 12.58 -5.34
N TYR A 84 -13.75 13.01 -4.09
CA TYR A 84 -14.10 14.40 -3.77
C TYR A 84 -12.93 15.34 -4.07
N TYR A 85 -11.72 15.03 -3.59
CA TYR A 85 -10.52 15.84 -3.86
C TYR A 85 -10.11 15.87 -5.34
N ALA A 86 -10.33 14.78 -6.08
CA ALA A 86 -10.09 14.71 -7.52
C ALA A 86 -11.16 15.44 -8.35
N GLY A 87 -12.23 15.94 -7.73
CA GLY A 87 -13.33 16.63 -8.42
C GLY A 87 -14.27 15.70 -9.21
N TYR A 88 -14.22 14.39 -8.96
CA TYR A 88 -15.11 13.41 -9.59
C TYR A 88 -16.46 13.30 -8.87
N CYS A 89 -16.55 13.62 -7.57
CA CYS A 89 -17.76 13.46 -6.78
C CYS A 89 -17.87 14.46 -5.60
N GLU A 90 -18.70 15.50 -5.73
CA GLU A 90 -18.92 16.51 -4.68
C GLU A 90 -19.47 15.95 -3.35
N SER A 91 -20.17 14.81 -3.40
CA SER A 91 -20.79 14.15 -2.24
C SER A 91 -19.93 13.08 -1.57
N CYS A 92 -18.80 12.69 -2.16
CA CYS A 92 -17.98 11.58 -1.69
C CYS A 92 -17.06 12.02 -0.53
N LYS A 93 -17.67 12.37 0.60
CA LYS A 93 -16.98 12.83 1.83
C LYS A 93 -16.90 11.75 2.91
N SER A 94 -17.33 10.55 2.57
CA SER A 94 -17.33 9.37 3.42
C SER A 94 -16.89 8.17 2.58
N ALA A 95 -16.29 7.17 3.22
CA ALA A 95 -15.84 5.95 2.55
C ALA A 95 -16.07 4.72 3.44
N LYS A 96 -16.17 3.53 2.83
CA LYS A 96 -16.23 2.28 3.60
C LYS A 96 -14.85 1.87 4.08
N ILE A 97 -14.82 1.27 5.26
CA ILE A 97 -13.62 0.65 5.81
C ILE A 97 -13.48 -0.73 5.16
N PRO A 98 -12.35 -1.04 4.51
CA PRO A 98 -12.12 -2.35 3.91
C PRO A 98 -12.05 -3.47 4.96
N ASP A 99 -12.53 -4.67 4.62
CA ASP A 99 -12.44 -5.87 5.48
C ASP A 99 -11.06 -6.57 5.38
N SER A 100 -10.17 -6.08 4.51
CA SER A 100 -8.84 -6.66 4.27
C SER A 100 -7.85 -5.62 3.73
N TYR A 101 -6.58 -5.76 4.10
CA TYR A 101 -5.47 -4.95 3.59
C TYR A 101 -5.24 -5.20 2.11
N GLU A 102 -5.29 -4.14 1.32
CA GLU A 102 -5.01 -4.19 -0.12
C GLU A 102 -3.61 -3.70 -0.48
N LYS A 103 -3.16 -4.13 -1.66
CA LYS A 103 -1.79 -3.90 -2.13
C LYS A 103 -1.74 -2.73 -3.12
N THR A 104 -2.41 -1.63 -2.76
CA THR A 104 -2.53 -0.43 -3.58
C THR A 104 -1.41 0.57 -3.28
N PHE A 105 -1.05 1.34 -4.30
CA PHE A 105 -0.03 2.38 -4.20
C PHE A 105 -0.34 3.40 -3.09
N SER A 106 -1.60 3.81 -2.98
CA SER A 106 -2.08 4.80 -1.99
C SER A 106 -2.16 4.28 -0.55
N ALA A 107 -2.17 2.96 -0.34
CA ALA A 107 -2.17 2.33 0.98
C ALA A 107 -0.80 1.76 1.37
N SER A 108 0.29 2.24 0.73
CA SER A 108 1.66 1.76 0.97
C SER A 108 1.82 0.24 0.75
N GLY A 109 1.14 -0.31 -0.26
CA GLY A 109 1.01 -1.75 -0.47
C GLY A 109 2.33 -2.52 -0.57
N ASN A 110 3.36 -1.95 -1.21
CA ASN A 110 4.70 -2.54 -1.28
C ASN A 110 5.41 -2.41 0.07
N GLY A 111 5.37 -1.24 0.71
CA GLY A 111 5.96 -1.01 2.03
C GLY A 111 5.40 -1.96 3.10
N PHE A 112 4.08 -2.13 3.14
CA PHE A 112 3.40 -3.11 3.99
C PHE A 112 3.94 -4.53 3.78
N ARG A 113 3.93 -5.03 2.53
CA ARG A 113 4.37 -6.40 2.22
C ARG A 113 5.83 -6.66 2.59
N ILE A 114 6.70 -5.70 2.30
CA ILE A 114 8.13 -5.82 2.56
C ILE A 114 8.40 -5.82 4.08
N LEU A 115 7.76 -4.93 4.84
CA LEU A 115 7.93 -4.88 6.29
C LEU A 115 7.28 -6.07 7.01
N GLU A 116 6.10 -6.51 6.59
CA GLU A 116 5.47 -7.76 7.06
C GLU A 116 6.41 -8.96 6.82
N PHE A 117 6.95 -9.10 5.61
CA PHE A 117 7.89 -10.16 5.27
C PHE A 117 9.17 -10.09 6.12
N LEU A 118 9.71 -8.89 6.37
CA LEU A 118 10.85 -8.65 7.26
C LEU A 118 10.53 -8.85 8.76
N GLY A 119 9.32 -9.30 9.10
CA GLY A 119 8.95 -9.68 10.46
C GLY A 119 8.63 -8.50 11.38
N TYR A 120 8.35 -7.31 10.84
CA TYR A 120 7.80 -6.21 11.62
C TYR A 120 6.35 -6.53 12.00
N GLN A 121 5.95 -6.21 13.24
CA GLN A 121 4.57 -6.44 13.66
C GLN A 121 3.67 -5.40 13.00
N VAL A 122 2.62 -5.86 12.30
CA VAL A 122 1.63 -4.97 11.70
C VAL A 122 0.40 -4.86 12.61
N ILE A 123 -0.03 -3.63 12.86
CA ILE A 123 -1.36 -3.24 13.37
C ILE A 123 -1.97 -2.27 12.36
N ASP A 124 -3.25 -1.92 12.49
CA ASP A 124 -3.87 -0.88 11.66
C ASP A 124 -4.32 0.34 12.48
N ASP A 125 -4.75 1.37 11.75
CA ASP A 125 -5.36 2.60 12.26
C ASP A 125 -6.68 2.35 13.04
N ILE A 126 -7.37 1.23 12.81
CA ILE A 126 -8.54 0.82 13.63
C ILE A 126 -8.10 0.40 15.05
N ASP A 127 -7.04 -0.40 15.17
CA ASP A 127 -6.47 -0.79 16.47
C ASP A 127 -6.03 0.44 17.27
N VAL A 128 -5.44 1.44 16.59
CA VAL A 128 -4.96 2.68 17.21
C VAL A 128 -6.11 3.60 17.62
N ASP A 129 -7.13 3.81 16.78
CA ASP A 129 -8.29 4.63 17.15
C ASP A 129 -9.08 4.01 18.32
N LYS A 130 -9.31 2.69 18.31
CA LYS A 130 -10.02 1.99 19.38
C LYS A 130 -9.21 1.90 20.68
N ASN A 131 -7.89 1.81 20.59
CA ASN A 131 -7.00 1.66 21.75
C ASN A 131 -5.66 2.39 21.53
N PRO A 132 -5.62 3.74 21.63
CA PRO A 132 -4.40 4.51 21.37
C PRO A 132 -3.23 4.17 22.31
N LYS A 133 -3.51 3.51 23.45
CA LYS A 133 -2.48 3.03 24.38
C LYS A 133 -1.72 1.80 23.85
N ILE A 134 -2.17 1.16 22.78
CA ILE A 134 -1.44 0.05 22.14
C ILE A 134 -0.03 0.49 21.70
N LEU A 135 0.13 1.74 21.26
CA LEU A 135 1.42 2.30 20.84
C LEU A 135 2.47 2.31 21.96
N GLN A 136 2.05 2.33 23.24
CA GLN A 136 2.94 2.31 24.41
C GLN A 136 3.64 0.96 24.62
N GLN A 137 3.29 -0.07 23.85
CA GLN A 137 3.90 -1.41 23.90
C GLN A 137 5.13 -1.53 22.98
N TYR A 138 5.37 -0.53 22.13
CA TYR A 138 6.42 -0.54 21.11
C TYR A 138 7.47 0.54 21.38
N ASP A 139 8.73 0.20 21.12
CA ASP A 139 9.89 1.08 21.25
C ASP A 139 10.03 2.05 20.05
N LYS A 140 9.45 1.67 18.91
CA LYS A 140 9.39 2.44 17.66
C LYS A 140 8.06 2.17 16.94
N ILE A 141 7.46 3.21 16.39
CA ILE A 141 6.35 3.11 15.44
C ILE A 141 6.86 3.46 14.03
N ILE A 142 6.45 2.71 13.02
CA ILE A 142 6.64 3.03 11.61
C ILE A 142 5.26 3.34 11.04
N LEU A 143 5.02 4.58 10.65
CA LEU A 143 3.76 5.00 10.02
C LEU A 143 3.89 4.85 8.50
N LEU A 144 2.90 4.20 7.89
CA LEU A 144 2.75 4.14 6.43
C LEU A 144 2.04 5.41 5.94
N HIS A 145 1.32 5.37 4.80
CA HIS A 145 0.76 6.61 4.22
C HIS A 145 -0.20 7.35 5.16
N ASN A 146 -1.03 6.65 5.94
CA ASN A 146 -1.94 7.15 7.00
C ASN A 146 -2.36 8.62 6.82
N GLU A 147 -2.89 8.96 5.64
CA GLU A 147 -3.29 10.32 5.28
C GLU A 147 -4.56 10.72 6.04
N PHE A 148 -5.52 9.80 6.07
CA PHE A 148 -6.81 9.94 6.73
C PHE A 148 -6.76 9.22 8.08
N VAL A 149 -6.80 10.00 9.17
CA VAL A 149 -6.74 9.50 10.55
C VAL A 149 -7.73 10.22 11.46
N THR A 150 -8.12 9.61 12.57
CA THR A 150 -8.90 10.29 13.61
C THR A 150 -8.04 11.21 14.47
N LYS A 151 -8.69 12.07 15.25
CA LYS A 151 -8.01 12.88 16.28
C LYS A 151 -7.38 12.00 17.37
N THR A 152 -7.96 10.84 17.66
CA THR A 152 -7.45 9.87 18.63
C THR A 152 -6.10 9.32 18.19
N GLU A 153 -6.02 8.90 16.93
CA GLU A 153 -4.79 8.42 16.31
C GLU A 153 -3.73 9.50 16.22
N PHE A 154 -4.10 10.69 15.71
CA PHE A 154 -3.19 11.84 15.62
C PHE A 154 -2.50 12.11 16.96
N ASP A 155 -3.30 12.24 18.03
CA ASP A 155 -2.78 12.52 19.37
C ASP A 155 -1.89 11.37 19.90
N ALA A 156 -2.24 10.11 19.60
CA ALA A 156 -1.46 8.95 20.02
C ALA A 156 -0.13 8.83 19.29
N ILE A 157 -0.13 9.02 17.97
CA ILE A 157 1.04 8.92 17.10
C ILE A 157 1.99 10.09 17.40
N THR A 158 1.53 11.34 17.41
CA THR A 158 2.40 12.50 17.66
C THR A 158 2.93 12.55 19.10
N SER A 159 2.27 11.86 20.06
CA SER A 159 2.76 11.73 21.44
C SER A 159 3.73 10.56 21.65
N HIS A 160 3.86 9.63 20.69
CA HIS A 160 4.82 8.53 20.80
C HIS A 160 6.25 9.06 20.58
N PRO A 161 7.23 8.74 21.45
CA PRO A 161 8.55 9.38 21.45
C PRO A 161 9.47 8.97 20.28
N ASN A 162 9.10 7.95 19.50
CA ASN A 162 9.91 7.45 18.39
C ASN A 162 9.02 6.93 17.24
N VAL A 163 8.62 7.84 16.35
CA VAL A 163 7.87 7.54 15.14
C VAL A 163 8.74 7.77 13.90
N VAL A 164 8.78 6.80 13.00
CA VAL A 164 9.30 6.97 11.65
C VAL A 164 8.12 7.11 10.68
N TYR A 165 7.93 8.32 10.17
CA TYR A 165 6.96 8.62 9.13
C TYR A 165 7.57 8.21 7.78
N LEU A 166 7.31 6.97 7.36
CA LEU A 166 7.94 6.37 6.18
C LEU A 166 7.37 6.91 4.87
N TYR A 167 6.15 7.45 4.90
CA TYR A 167 5.48 8.04 3.76
C TYR A 167 5.14 9.51 4.07
N PRO A 168 5.29 10.44 3.11
CA PRO A 168 4.88 11.84 3.26
C PRO A 168 3.36 11.99 3.11
N ASN A 169 2.82 13.17 3.44
CA ASN A 169 1.37 13.45 3.49
C ASN A 169 0.59 12.64 4.57
N ALA A 170 1.29 11.89 5.42
CA ALA A 170 0.68 11.24 6.57
C ALA A 170 0.16 12.27 7.58
N LEU A 171 -0.93 11.92 8.26
CA LEU A 171 -1.66 12.77 9.20
C LEU A 171 -2.20 14.08 8.59
N SER A 172 -2.42 14.18 7.27
CA SER A 172 -2.86 15.43 6.64
C SER A 172 -4.38 15.64 6.66
N SER A 173 -5.20 14.59 6.87
CA SER A 173 -6.67 14.66 6.85
C SER A 173 -7.30 14.05 8.11
N GLN A 174 -8.14 14.85 8.78
CA GLN A 174 -8.94 14.43 9.93
C GLN A 174 -10.26 13.79 9.49
N ILE A 175 -10.48 12.56 9.93
CA ILE A 175 -11.76 11.84 9.82
C ILE A 175 -12.44 11.62 11.18
N ILE A 176 -13.70 11.19 11.14
CA ILE A 176 -14.37 10.41 12.19
C ILE A 176 -14.73 9.02 11.67
N VAL A 177 -14.90 8.06 12.57
CA VAL A 177 -15.27 6.68 12.27
C VAL A 177 -16.63 6.33 12.87
N ASP A 178 -17.50 5.70 12.08
CA ASP A 178 -18.72 5.05 12.52
C ASP A 178 -18.57 3.53 12.31
N TYR A 179 -18.17 2.83 13.37
CA TYR A 179 -17.97 1.38 13.35
C TYR A 179 -19.26 0.57 13.18
N GLU A 180 -20.43 1.12 13.49
CA GLU A 180 -21.72 0.45 13.26
C GLU A 180 -22.11 0.50 11.77
N LYS A 181 -21.69 1.55 11.05
CA LYS A 181 -21.85 1.67 9.58
C LYS A 181 -20.65 1.19 8.77
N ASN A 182 -19.56 0.78 9.43
CA ASN A 182 -18.26 0.45 8.85
C ASN A 182 -17.75 1.54 7.89
N GLU A 183 -17.76 2.80 8.35
CA GLU A 183 -17.63 3.99 7.51
C GLU A 183 -16.78 5.08 8.16
N ILE A 184 -15.92 5.73 7.37
CA ILE A 184 -15.19 6.94 7.75
C ILE A 184 -15.83 8.17 7.10
N THR A 185 -15.69 9.35 7.72
CA THR A 185 -16.18 10.62 7.17
C THR A 185 -15.17 11.75 7.38
N LEU A 186 -14.87 12.50 6.33
CA LEU A 186 -13.96 13.64 6.34
C LEU A 186 -14.54 14.80 7.17
N ILE A 187 -13.75 15.26 8.15
CA ILE A 187 -14.05 16.43 8.97
C ILE A 187 -13.23 17.64 8.53
N ARG A 188 -11.95 17.45 8.23
CA ARG A 188 -11.03 18.52 7.85
C ARG A 188 -9.84 17.96 7.08
N GLY A 189 -9.34 18.66 6.07
CA GLY A 189 -8.14 18.29 5.33
C GLY A 189 -7.76 19.39 4.34
N PRO A 190 -6.77 19.17 3.46
CA PRO A 190 -6.36 20.18 2.47
C PRO A 190 -7.55 20.63 1.61
N GLY A 191 -7.92 21.92 1.68
CA GLY A 191 -9.06 22.49 0.99
C GLY A 191 -10.45 22.10 1.51
N TYR A 192 -10.58 21.54 2.72
CA TYR A 192 -11.86 21.14 3.31
C TYR A 192 -11.95 21.39 4.83
N PRO A 193 -13.08 21.91 5.36
CA PRO A 193 -14.28 22.37 4.65
C PRO A 193 -14.16 23.77 4.01
N ASP A 194 -12.99 24.40 4.14
CA ASP A 194 -12.67 25.74 3.64
C ASP A 194 -11.40 25.64 2.77
N ASP A 195 -11.35 26.39 1.66
CA ASP A 195 -10.27 26.28 0.66
C ASP A 195 -8.93 26.83 1.15
N THR A 196 -8.92 27.58 2.26
CA THR A 196 -7.71 28.09 2.91
C THR A 196 -7.01 27.09 3.84
N ILE A 197 -7.64 25.94 4.14
CA ILE A 197 -7.09 24.93 5.04
C ILE A 197 -6.00 24.14 4.31
N SER A 198 -4.78 24.13 4.86
CA SER A 198 -3.66 23.37 4.31
C SER A 198 -3.52 21.95 4.89
N SER A 199 -4.07 21.67 6.08
CA SER A 199 -3.94 20.41 6.79
C SER A 199 -5.10 20.20 7.77
N GLY A 200 -5.48 18.95 8.02
CA GLY A 200 -6.53 18.54 8.94
C GLY A 200 -6.22 18.88 10.41
N PHE A 201 -4.95 18.91 10.79
CA PHE A 201 -4.53 19.06 12.19
C PHE A 201 -3.60 20.25 12.47
N ASP A 202 -3.31 21.09 11.46
CA ASP A 202 -2.32 22.19 11.52
C ASP A 202 -0.94 21.74 12.03
N TRP A 203 -0.54 20.52 11.65
CA TRP A 203 0.67 19.90 12.18
C TRP A 203 1.93 20.58 11.64
N THR A 204 2.79 21.05 12.55
CA THR A 204 4.01 21.81 12.21
C THR A 204 5.02 21.05 11.35
N TYR A 205 4.94 19.71 11.33
CA TYR A 205 5.83 18.84 10.55
C TYR A 205 5.20 18.31 9.25
N ASP A 206 4.12 18.93 8.77
CA ASP A 206 3.54 18.61 7.45
C ASP A 206 4.63 18.58 6.37
N ASN A 207 4.67 17.46 5.63
CA ASN A 207 5.69 17.17 4.65
C ASN A 207 5.11 16.86 3.26
N THR A 208 3.88 17.30 3.01
CA THR A 208 3.09 17.02 1.80
C THR A 208 3.79 17.42 0.50
N GLN A 209 4.74 18.37 0.53
CA GLN A 209 5.57 18.70 -0.64
C GLN A 209 6.30 17.49 -1.25
N PHE A 210 6.58 16.45 -0.47
CA PHE A 210 7.30 15.26 -0.91
C PHE A 210 6.39 14.15 -1.49
N MET A 211 5.06 14.29 -1.40
CA MET A 211 4.09 13.29 -1.87
C MET A 211 4.21 12.95 -3.37
N LYS A 212 4.81 13.84 -4.17
CA LYS A 212 4.99 13.67 -5.62
C LYS A 212 6.38 13.20 -6.03
N ASP A 213 7.31 13.02 -5.07
CA ASP A 213 8.59 12.39 -5.35
C ASP A 213 8.45 10.86 -5.25
N TRP A 214 8.02 10.25 -6.35
CA TRP A 214 7.83 8.79 -6.46
C TRP A 214 9.09 8.07 -6.93
N ASP A 215 10.11 8.81 -7.40
CA ASP A 215 11.39 8.21 -7.80
C ASP A 215 12.30 8.01 -6.58
N CYS A 216 12.18 8.89 -5.57
CA CYS A 216 12.72 8.74 -4.23
C CYS A 216 14.25 8.47 -4.21
N LYS A 217 14.97 8.87 -5.28
CA LYS A 217 16.41 8.56 -5.45
C LYS A 217 17.33 9.31 -4.51
N PHE A 218 16.87 10.45 -4.01
CA PHE A 218 17.61 11.31 -3.07
C PHE A 218 16.95 11.32 -1.70
N TRP A 219 16.56 10.11 -1.26
CA TRP A 219 15.91 9.91 0.02
C TRP A 219 16.82 10.29 1.20
N GLU A 220 16.24 10.90 2.22
CA GLU A 220 16.84 11.25 3.49
C GLU A 220 15.79 11.10 4.59
N PHE A 221 16.16 10.46 5.70
CA PHE A 221 15.39 10.53 6.94
C PHE A 221 15.83 11.76 7.74
N TYR A 222 15.03 12.83 7.72
CA TYR A 222 15.27 14.02 8.52
C TYR A 222 14.57 13.93 9.88
N LYS A 223 15.12 14.62 10.88
CA LYS A 223 14.65 14.54 12.26
C LYS A 223 13.51 15.52 12.55
N VAL A 224 12.51 15.04 13.30
CA VAL A 224 11.43 15.82 13.91
C VAL A 224 11.43 15.63 15.43
N GLU A 225 10.54 16.33 16.16
CA GLU A 225 10.51 16.30 17.63
C GLU A 225 10.33 14.89 18.20
N ASN A 226 9.44 14.09 17.61
CA ASN A 226 9.05 12.77 18.08
C ASN A 226 9.61 11.61 17.21
N GLY A 227 10.63 11.86 16.38
CA GLY A 227 11.26 10.82 15.56
C GLY A 227 11.84 11.33 14.24
N HIS A 228 11.53 10.65 13.13
CA HIS A 228 12.11 10.92 11.81
C HIS A 228 11.07 10.83 10.69
N MET A 229 11.30 11.54 9.59
CA MET A 229 10.43 11.57 8.41
C MET A 229 11.23 11.28 7.14
N LEU A 230 10.64 10.55 6.20
CA LEU A 230 11.17 10.44 4.85
C LEU A 230 10.79 11.66 4.01
N ASN A 231 11.70 12.10 3.12
CA ASN A 231 11.53 13.22 2.20
C ASN A 231 11.06 12.83 0.78
N CYS A 232 10.51 11.63 0.59
CA CYS A 232 9.95 11.17 -0.69
C CYS A 232 8.94 10.03 -0.46
N TYR A 233 8.13 9.69 -1.47
CA TYR A 233 7.11 8.65 -1.42
C TYR A 233 7.69 7.32 -1.94
N PRO A 234 7.99 6.35 -1.06
CA PRO A 234 8.94 5.28 -1.40
C PRO A 234 8.31 4.07 -2.10
N GLU A 235 7.00 4.08 -2.38
CA GLU A 235 6.23 2.92 -2.86
C GLU A 235 6.76 2.26 -4.14
N THR A 236 7.28 3.07 -5.07
CA THR A 236 7.92 2.61 -6.33
C THR A 236 9.42 2.38 -6.20
N TYR A 237 10.06 2.86 -5.14
CA TYR A 237 11.49 2.69 -4.88
C TYR A 237 11.78 1.45 -4.03
N LEU A 238 10.89 1.13 -3.08
CA LEU A 238 11.01 -0.02 -2.18
C LEU A 238 11.11 -1.39 -2.87
N PRO A 239 10.45 -1.68 -4.01
CA PRO A 239 10.66 -2.94 -4.71
C PRO A 239 12.10 -3.13 -5.22
N ASP A 240 12.65 -2.13 -5.92
CA ASP A 240 13.84 -2.32 -6.76
C ASP A 240 15.14 -1.83 -6.09
N ASP A 241 15.10 -0.72 -5.35
CA ASP A 241 16.27 -0.01 -4.81
C ASP A 241 16.22 0.21 -3.28
N GLY A 242 15.14 -0.22 -2.61
CA GLY A 242 14.84 0.09 -1.20
C GLY A 242 15.79 -0.46 -0.12
N ARG A 243 16.77 -1.28 -0.46
CA ARG A 243 17.67 -1.97 0.48
C ARG A 243 18.32 -1.04 1.51
N ASP A 244 18.97 0.02 1.05
CA ASP A 244 19.72 0.91 1.93
C ASP A 244 18.79 1.85 2.73
N LEU A 245 17.60 2.15 2.19
CA LEU A 245 16.53 2.86 2.89
C LEU A 245 15.97 2.02 4.05
N LEU A 246 15.67 0.74 3.81
CA LEU A 246 15.22 -0.20 4.83
C LEU A 246 16.31 -0.46 5.89
N TYR A 247 17.58 -0.50 5.48
CA TYR A 247 18.69 -0.57 6.42
C TYR A 247 18.79 0.69 7.29
N ALA A 248 18.60 1.88 6.74
CA ALA A 248 18.51 3.11 7.53
C ALA A 248 17.32 3.08 8.49
N LEU A 249 16.11 2.80 8.01
CA LEU A 249 14.86 2.68 8.77
C LEU A 249 14.99 1.77 10.01
N LYS A 250 15.62 0.61 9.84
CA LYS A 250 15.90 -0.34 10.94
C LYS A 250 16.72 0.33 12.05
N ASN A 251 17.74 1.10 11.70
CA ASN A 251 18.74 1.66 12.62
C ASN A 251 18.38 3.05 13.21
N LEU A 252 17.20 3.61 12.90
CA LEU A 252 16.68 4.87 13.50
C LEU A 252 16.25 4.74 14.97
#